data_AF-A0A227J4M9-F1
#
_entry.id   AF-A0A227J4M9-F1
#
_cell.length_a   1.000
_cell.length_b   1.000
_cell.length_c   1.000
_cell.angle_alpha   90.00
_cell.angle_beta   90.00
_cell.angle_gamma   90.00
#
_symmetry.space_group_name_H-M   'P 1'
#
loop_
_entity.id
_entity.type
_entity.pdbx_description
1 polymer ?
#
loop_
_entity_poly.entity_id
_entity_poly.type
_entity_poly.pdbx_seq_one_letter_code
_entity_poly.pdbx_strand_id
1 'polypeptide(L)'
;ELLSNALKKAKIKHNVLNAKFHEKEAEIVAEAGMPGAVTIATNMAGRGTDIVLGGSWQAKVESLQDPTKEQIDAIKAEWKKVHDQVLDAGGLHIIGTERHESRRIDNQLRGR
;
A
#
# COMPACT_ATOMS: atom_id res chain seq x y z
N GLU A 1 -8.69 6.90 -14.92
CA GLU A 1 -9.86 7.57 -14.33
C GLU A 1 -11.14 6.72 -14.34
N LEU A 2 -11.43 5.96 -15.40
CA LEU A 2 -12.59 5.06 -15.48
C LEU A 2 -12.77 4.16 -14.25
N LEU A 3 -11.71 3.44 -13.85
CA LEU A 3 -11.77 2.54 -12.70
C LEU A 3 -12.05 3.27 -11.38
N SER A 4 -11.44 4.44 -11.17
CA SER A 4 -11.70 5.26 -9.98
C SER A 4 -13.18 5.65 -9.88
N ASN A 5 -13.78 6.06 -11.00
CA ASN A 5 -15.21 6.40 -11.03
C ASN A 5 -16.10 5.18 -10.75
N ALA A 6 -15.74 4.01 -11.27
CA ALA A 6 -16.46 2.76 -10.98
C ALA A 6 -16.40 2.39 -9.49
N LEU A 7 -15.21 2.48 -8.87
CA LEU A 7 -15.05 2.23 -7.43
C LEU A 7 -15.78 3.26 -6.57
N LYS A 8 -15.82 4.54 -6.97
CA LYS A 8 -16.62 5.57 -6.30
C LYS A 8 -18.11 5.22 -6.32
N LYS A 9 -18.64 4.77 -7.46
CA LYS A 9 -20.04 4.31 -7.57
C LYS A 9 -20.31 3.08 -6.69
N ALA A 10 -19.35 2.17 -6.60
CA ALA A 10 -19.41 1.01 -5.70
C ALA A 10 -19.17 1.35 -4.22
N LYS A 11 -18.94 2.64 -3.87
CA LYS A 11 -18.63 3.11 -2.51
C LYS A 11 -17.35 2.49 -1.90
N ILE A 12 -16.40 2.12 -2.75
CA ILE A 12 -15.10 1.60 -2.34
C ILE A 12 -14.11 2.76 -2.25
N LYS A 13 -13.63 3.04 -1.03
CA LYS A 13 -12.57 4.03 -0.80
C LYS A 13 -11.28 3.55 -1.47
N HIS A 14 -10.63 4.41 -2.21
CA HIS A 14 -9.39 4.09 -2.90
C HIS A 14 -8.54 5.33 -3.16
N ASN A 15 -7.25 5.11 -3.35
CA ASN A 15 -6.28 6.13 -3.73
C ASN A 15 -5.81 5.92 -5.18
N VAL A 16 -5.37 7.00 -5.84
CA VAL A 16 -4.85 6.94 -7.22
C VAL A 16 -3.43 7.51 -7.26
N LEU A 17 -2.49 6.72 -7.76
CA LEU A 17 -1.10 7.09 -7.99
C LEU A 17 -0.90 7.39 -9.48
N ASN A 18 -0.40 8.59 -9.80
CA ASN A 18 -0.34 9.12 -11.17
C ASN A 18 1.06 9.59 -11.62
N ALA A 19 2.11 9.24 -10.86
CA ALA A 19 3.52 9.56 -11.05
C ALA A 19 3.87 11.07 -11.06
N LYS A 20 2.97 11.96 -10.61
CA LYS A 20 3.24 13.42 -10.59
C LYS A 20 3.86 13.92 -9.28
N PHE A 21 3.65 13.22 -8.16
CA PHE A 21 4.00 13.70 -6.82
C PHE A 21 4.66 12.60 -5.98
N HIS A 22 5.96 12.38 -6.15
CA HIS A 22 6.65 11.24 -5.54
C HIS A 22 6.53 11.13 -4.01
N GLU A 23 6.57 12.24 -3.26
CA GLU A 23 6.44 12.20 -1.78
C GLU A 23 5.06 11.72 -1.34
N LYS A 24 3.99 12.27 -1.92
CA LYS A 24 2.60 11.83 -1.63
C LYS A 24 2.35 10.40 -2.07
N GLU A 25 3.02 9.95 -3.13
CA GLU A 25 2.92 8.56 -3.56
C GLU A 25 3.55 7.60 -2.56
N ALA A 26 4.69 7.96 -1.97
CA ALA A 26 5.32 7.15 -0.93
C ALA A 26 4.40 6.97 0.28
N GLU A 27 3.73 8.03 0.72
CA GLU A 27 2.73 7.97 1.82
C GLU A 27 1.58 7.02 1.48
N ILE A 28 0.99 7.16 0.28
CA ILE A 28 -0.10 6.30 -0.16
C ILE A 28 0.34 4.83 -0.27
N VAL A 29 1.57 4.56 -0.74
CA VAL A 29 2.11 3.20 -0.84
C VAL A 29 2.40 2.61 0.54
N ALA A 30 2.87 3.42 1.50
CA ALA A 30 3.11 2.98 2.87
C ALA A 30 1.81 2.54 3.59
N GLU A 31 0.68 3.10 3.19
CA GLU A 31 -0.66 2.71 3.69
C GLU A 31 -1.34 1.62 2.86
N ALA A 32 -0.82 1.30 1.66
CA ALA A 32 -1.48 0.39 0.73
C ALA A 32 -1.62 -1.05 1.25
N GLY A 33 -0.81 -1.44 2.25
CA GLY A 33 -0.88 -2.75 2.90
C GLY A 33 -1.87 -2.83 4.07
N MET A 34 -2.60 -1.75 4.40
CA MET A 34 -3.59 -1.79 5.48
C MET A 34 -4.85 -2.58 5.08
N PRO A 35 -5.57 -3.17 6.05
CA PRO A 35 -6.82 -3.88 5.78
C PRO A 35 -7.84 -3.00 5.04
N GLY A 36 -8.37 -3.50 3.92
CA GLY A 36 -9.37 -2.78 3.12
C GLY A 36 -8.81 -1.61 2.31
N ALA A 37 -7.50 -1.37 2.31
CA ALA A 37 -6.88 -0.38 1.45
C ALA A 37 -6.97 -0.82 -0.02
N VAL A 38 -7.32 0.12 -0.90
CA VAL A 38 -7.36 -0.09 -2.35
C VAL A 38 -6.59 1.03 -3.01
N THR A 39 -5.55 0.69 -3.76
CA THR A 39 -4.69 1.67 -4.44
C THR A 39 -4.64 1.35 -5.92
N ILE A 40 -4.98 2.34 -6.74
CA ILE A 40 -4.87 2.27 -8.19
C ILE A 40 -3.56 2.94 -8.59
N ALA A 41 -2.66 2.17 -9.20
CA ALA A 41 -1.45 2.72 -9.82
C ALA A 41 -1.59 2.80 -11.34
N THR A 42 -1.22 3.93 -11.94
CA THR A 42 -1.06 4.01 -13.39
C THR A 42 0.37 3.62 -13.77
N ASN A 43 0.53 2.69 -14.72
CA ASN A 43 1.82 2.15 -15.16
C ASN A 43 2.65 1.58 -14.01
N MET A 44 3.71 2.26 -13.59
CA MET A 44 4.61 1.86 -12.50
C MET A 44 4.78 2.97 -11.45
N ALA A 45 3.72 3.76 -11.19
CA ALA A 45 3.72 4.69 -10.06
C ALA A 45 3.96 3.94 -8.73
N GLY A 46 4.72 4.55 -7.81
CA GLY A 46 5.13 3.92 -6.54
C GLY A 46 6.24 2.85 -6.66
N ARG A 47 6.98 2.79 -7.78
CA ARG A 47 8.14 1.90 -7.95
C ARG A 47 9.26 2.29 -7.00
N GLY A 48 9.82 1.30 -6.29
CA GLY A 48 10.91 1.51 -5.33
C GLY A 48 10.47 1.70 -3.88
N THR A 49 9.15 1.66 -3.61
CA THR A 49 8.60 1.66 -2.25
C THR A 49 7.94 0.32 -1.96
N ASP A 50 8.31 -0.29 -0.84
CA ASP A 50 7.78 -1.58 -0.38
C ASP A 50 6.39 -1.42 0.23
N ILE A 51 5.51 -2.38 -0.04
CA ILE A 51 4.18 -2.46 0.57
C ILE A 51 4.26 -3.39 1.78
N VAL A 52 4.28 -2.80 2.97
CA VAL A 52 4.29 -3.56 4.21
C VAL A 52 2.85 -3.95 4.57
N LEU A 53 2.57 -5.26 4.65
CA LEU A 53 1.26 -5.75 5.10
C LEU A 53 0.98 -5.27 6.52
N GLY A 54 -0.20 -4.71 6.76
CA GLY A 54 -0.56 -4.04 8.02
C GLY A 54 -0.12 -2.58 8.11
N GLY A 55 0.49 -2.03 7.05
CA GLY A 55 1.00 -0.66 6.99
C GLY A 55 2.43 -0.51 7.54
N SER A 56 3.07 0.62 7.26
CA SER A 56 4.41 0.92 7.75
C SER A 56 4.39 1.35 9.22
N TRP A 57 4.78 0.46 10.14
CA TRP A 57 4.97 0.82 11.54
C TRP A 57 6.21 1.71 11.73
N GLN A 58 7.21 1.59 10.85
CA GLN A 58 8.38 2.46 10.85
C GLN A 58 7.99 3.92 10.61
N ALA A 59 7.11 4.18 9.65
CA ALA A 59 6.61 5.53 9.39
C ALA A 59 5.88 6.13 10.61
N LYS A 60 5.14 5.30 11.37
CA LYS A 60 4.53 5.73 12.64
C LYS A 60 5.57 6.08 13.70
N VAL A 61 6.65 5.30 13.80
CA VAL A 61 7.73 5.56 14.76
C VAL A 61 8.51 6.82 14.37
N GLU A 62 8.80 7.02 13.08
CA GLU A 62 9.50 8.22 12.57
C GLU A 62 8.69 9.51 12.79
N SER A 63 7.37 9.41 12.85
CA SER A 63 6.51 10.56 13.17
C SER A 63 6.56 11.00 14.64
N LEU A 64 7.10 10.16 15.54
CA LEU A 64 7.26 10.48 16.95
C LEU A 64 8.62 11.14 17.21
N GLN A 65 8.62 12.23 17.98
CA GLN A 65 9.86 12.85 18.47
C GLN A 65 10.39 12.04 19.68
N ASP A 66 11.63 11.54 19.58
CA ASP A 66 12.32 10.72 20.59
C ASP A 66 11.45 9.60 21.19
N PRO A 67 11.03 8.60 20.38
CA PRO A 67 10.18 7.52 20.85
C PRO A 67 10.91 6.67 21.90
N THR A 68 10.27 6.48 23.04
CA THR A 68 10.74 5.53 24.06
C THR A 68 10.58 4.10 23.55
N LYS A 69 11.42 3.19 24.06
CA LYS A 69 11.37 1.77 23.68
C LYS A 69 9.99 1.15 23.90
N GLU A 70 9.32 1.54 24.98
CA GLU A 70 7.96 1.09 25.33
C GLU A 70 6.92 1.52 24.28
N GLN A 71 7.03 2.74 23.74
CA GLN A 71 6.14 3.22 22.68
C GLN A 71 6.37 2.46 21.36
N ILE A 72 7.62 2.20 21.00
CA ILE A 72 7.96 1.42 19.81
C ILE A 72 7.40 0.00 19.93
N ASP A 73 7.58 -0.65 21.09
CA ASP A 73 7.08 -1.99 21.34
C ASP A 73 5.55 -2.04 21.29
N ALA A 74 4.87 -1.02 21.82
CA ALA A 74 3.41 -0.89 21.74
C ALA A 74 2.93 -0.75 20.28
N ILE A 75 3.54 0.12 19.48
CA ILE A 75 3.21 0.31 18.05
C ILE A 75 3.44 -0.98 17.27
N LYS A 76 4.56 -1.67 17.54
CA LYS A 76 4.89 -2.92 16.87
C LYS A 76 3.92 -4.04 17.25
N ALA A 77 3.48 -4.09 18.51
CA ALA A 77 2.47 -5.05 18.96
C ALA A 77 1.10 -4.79 18.31
N GLU A 78 0.71 -3.53 18.15
CA GLU A 78 -0.51 -3.16 17.42
C GLU A 78 -0.39 -3.52 15.93
N TRP A 79 0.71 -3.13 15.29
CA TRP A 79 0.99 -3.47 13.90
C TRP A 79 0.93 -4.97 13.66
N LYS A 80 1.51 -5.78 14.56
CA LYS A 80 1.51 -7.24 14.43
C LYS A 80 0.09 -7.81 14.32
N LYS A 81 -0.85 -7.32 15.14
CA LYS A 81 -2.27 -7.76 15.07
C LYS A 81 -2.88 -7.46 13.71
N VAL A 82 -2.61 -6.27 13.17
CA VAL A 82 -3.11 -5.86 11.85
C VAL A 82 -2.43 -6.65 10.73
N HIS A 83 -1.12 -6.87 10.84
CA HIS A 83 -0.34 -7.66 9.90
C HIS A 83 -0.84 -9.10 9.80
N ASP A 84 -1.04 -9.76 10.95
CA ASP A 84 -1.56 -11.12 11.04
C ASP A 84 -2.97 -11.19 10.43
N GLN A 85 -3.82 -10.18 10.68
CA GLN A 85 -5.15 -10.08 10.04
C GLN A 85 -5.07 -9.99 8.51
N VAL A 86 -4.12 -9.25 7.95
CA VAL A 86 -3.93 -9.15 6.49
C VAL A 86 -3.42 -10.47 5.92
N LEU A 87 -2.49 -11.15 6.61
CA LEU A 87 -2.01 -12.47 6.21
C LEU A 87 -3.14 -13.51 6.19
N ASP A 88 -3.96 -13.55 7.24
CA ASP A 88 -5.10 -14.45 7.35
C ASP A 88 -6.14 -14.21 6.24
N ALA A 89 -6.26 -12.97 5.77
CA ALA A 89 -7.12 -12.61 4.63
C ALA A 89 -6.52 -13.00 3.25
N GLY A 90 -5.30 -13.53 3.20
CA GLY A 90 -4.63 -13.97 1.98
C GLY A 90 -3.55 -13.01 1.45
N GLY A 91 -3.18 -11.98 2.23
CA GLY A 91 -2.13 -11.03 1.88
C GLY A 91 -2.55 -9.95 0.87
N LEU A 92 -1.58 -9.41 0.14
CA LEU A 92 -1.82 -8.38 -0.88
C LEU A 92 -2.32 -9.03 -2.18
N HIS A 93 -3.45 -8.54 -2.69
CA HIS A 93 -3.96 -8.97 -3.98
C HIS A 93 -3.61 -7.98 -5.09
N ILE A 94 -2.92 -8.46 -6.13
CA ILE A 94 -2.51 -7.66 -7.28
C ILE A 94 -3.42 -7.92 -8.47
N ILE A 95 -4.04 -6.85 -9.00
CA ILE A 95 -4.88 -6.91 -10.21
C ILE A 95 -4.21 -6.12 -11.33
N GLY A 96 -3.80 -6.83 -12.38
CA GLY A 96 -3.47 -6.22 -13.67
C GLY A 96 -4.75 -6.01 -14.48
N THR A 97 -5.13 -4.75 -14.71
CA THR A 97 -6.31 -4.40 -15.53
C THR A 97 -6.07 -4.67 -17.01
N GLU A 98 -4.83 -4.53 -17.45
CA GLU A 98 -4.35 -4.79 -18.80
C GLU A 98 -2.99 -5.49 -18.72
N ARG A 99 -2.55 -6.08 -19.84
CA ARG A 99 -1.21 -6.68 -19.95
C ARG A 99 -0.31 -5.77 -20.76
N HIS A 100 0.92 -5.59 -20.31
CA HIS A 100 1.91 -4.85 -21.06
C HIS A 100 2.49 -5.70 -22.20
N GLU A 101 2.96 -5.07 -23.27
CA GLU A 101 3.74 -5.76 -24.33
C GLU A 101 4.98 -6.48 -23.78
N SER A 102 5.54 -6.01 -22.66
CA SER A 102 6.70 -6.60 -22.00
C SER A 102 6.27 -7.37 -20.76
N ARG A 103 6.43 -8.70 -20.80
CA ARG A 103 6.19 -9.58 -19.64
C ARG A 103 7.01 -9.19 -18.41
N ARG A 104 8.15 -8.52 -18.59
CA ARG A 104 8.99 -8.04 -17.49
C ARG A 104 8.21 -7.06 -16.60
N ILE A 105 7.40 -6.19 -17.19
CA ILE A 105 6.62 -5.18 -16.47
C ILE A 105 5.47 -5.86 -15.72
N ASP A 106 4.79 -6.82 -16.33
CA ASP A 106 3.76 -7.62 -15.66
C ASP A 106 4.31 -8.40 -14.46
N ASN A 107 5.52 -8.96 -14.58
CA ASN A 107 6.19 -9.65 -13.48
C ASN A 107 6.62 -8.70 -12.35
N GLN A 108 7.00 -7.46 -12.68
CA GLN A 108 7.29 -6.43 -11.68
C GLN A 108 6.03 -6.02 -10.92
N LEU A 109 4.88 -5.94 -11.60
CA LEU A 109 3.59 -5.69 -10.96
C LEU A 109 3.23 -6.84 -10.01
N ARG A 110 3.35 -8.09 -10.46
CA ARG A 110 3.04 -9.29 -9.67
C ARG A 110 3.98 -9.52 -8.48
N GLY A 111 5.23 -9.09 -8.60
CA GLY A 111 6.24 -9.27 -7.55
C GLY A 111 6.13 -8.29 -6.38
N ARG A 112 5.14 -7.39 -6.40
CA ARG A 112 4.77 -6.56 -5.26
C ARG A 112 3.88 -7.34 -4.31
#